data_AF-A0A2V6MDP7-F1
#
_entry.id   AF-A0A2V6MDP7-F1
#
_cell.length_a   1.000
_cell.length_b   1.000
_cell.length_c   1.000
_cell.angle_alpha   90.00
_cell.angle_beta   90.00
_cell.angle_gamma   90.00
#
_symmetry.space_group_name_H-M   'P 1'
#
loop_
_entity.id
_entity.type
_entity.pdbx_description
1 polymer ?
#
loop_
_entity_poly.entity_id
_entity_poly.type
_entity_poly.pdbx_seq_one_letter_code
_entity_poly.pdbx_strand_id
1 'polypeptide(L)'
;DHAAARRFYERLGGTIAAAYLLRAVDCHRDNVIASGEYPVLVDAETLRHVTRKTQIQSPLDALYETGFFPRSNRRSSWQYRSSVLGKTTTGQHIPRIGGKPLSAARYKGEIVNGFRSAWDCVLENE
;
A
#
# COMPACT_ATOMS: atom_id res chain seq x y z
N ASP A 1 4.76 19.50 -4.40
CA ASP A 1 5.81 19.19 -5.37
C ASP A 1 5.50 17.85 -6.04
N HIS A 2 5.52 17.79 -7.38
CA HIS A 2 5.27 16.56 -8.13
C HIS A 2 6.42 15.54 -8.00
N ALA A 3 7.66 15.99 -7.81
CA ALA A 3 8.78 15.08 -7.58
C ALA A 3 8.64 14.37 -6.23
N ALA A 4 8.30 15.11 -5.17
CA ALA A 4 7.95 14.53 -3.87
C ALA A 4 6.81 13.50 -3.96
N ALA A 5 5.78 13.77 -4.78
CA ALA A 5 4.69 12.81 -5.00
C ALA A 5 5.14 11.51 -5.68
N ARG A 6 6.04 11.60 -6.68
CA ARG A 6 6.61 10.40 -7.30
C ARG A 6 7.37 9.55 -6.28
N ARG A 7 8.24 10.19 -5.48
CA ARG A 7 8.99 9.49 -4.42
C ARG A 7 8.08 8.91 -3.35
N PHE A 8 6.98 9.59 -3.00
CA PHE A 8 5.97 9.04 -2.10
C PHE A 8 5.41 7.72 -2.61
N TYR A 9 4.98 7.68 -3.88
CA TYR A 9 4.36 6.48 -4.45
C TYR A 9 5.35 5.36 -4.73
N GLU A 10 6.61 5.71 -5.03
CA GLU A 10 7.71 4.76 -5.10
C GLU A 10 7.97 4.13 -3.73
N ARG A 11 8.10 4.92 -2.67
CA ARG A 11 8.23 4.40 -1.30
C ARG A 11 7.03 3.55 -0.89
N LEU A 12 5.81 3.95 -1.27
CA LEU A 12 4.61 3.18 -0.99
C LEU A 12 4.65 1.81 -1.66
N GLY A 13 5.19 1.72 -2.88
CA GLY A 13 5.47 0.46 -3.55
C GLY A 13 6.39 -0.45 -2.74
N GLY A 14 7.48 0.11 -2.21
CA GLY A 14 8.40 -0.62 -1.33
C GLY A 14 7.73 -1.08 -0.03
N THR A 15 6.91 -0.23 0.60
CA THR A 15 6.12 -0.61 1.78
C THR A 15 5.18 -1.78 1.49
N ILE A 16 4.56 -1.81 0.30
CA ILE A 16 3.69 -2.93 -0.11
C ILE A 16 4.48 -4.22 -0.26
N ALA A 17 5.69 -4.18 -0.82
CA ALA A 17 6.56 -5.36 -0.91
C ALA A 17 6.93 -5.89 0.47
N ALA A 18 7.32 -5.00 1.39
CA ALA A 18 7.60 -5.37 2.77
C ALA A 18 6.36 -5.97 3.47
N ALA A 19 5.20 -5.36 3.30
CA ALA A 19 3.93 -5.87 3.85
C ALA A 19 3.59 -7.27 3.31
N TYR A 20 3.78 -7.49 2.01
CA TYR A 20 3.59 -8.81 1.39
C TYR A 20 4.53 -9.86 1.98
N LEU A 21 5.83 -9.56 2.05
CA LEU A 21 6.86 -10.47 2.60
C LEU A 21 6.62 -10.80 4.06
N LEU A 22 6.25 -9.79 4.86
CA LEU A 22 5.96 -9.94 6.28
C LEU A 22 4.58 -10.53 6.56
N ARG A 23 3.78 -10.83 5.52
CA ARG A 23 2.39 -11.28 5.63
C ARG A 23 1.57 -10.36 6.54
N ALA A 24 1.77 -9.06 6.38
CA ALA A 24 1.01 -8.04 7.08
C ALA A 24 -0.45 -8.11 6.65
N VAL A 25 -1.36 -7.84 7.58
CA VAL A 25 -2.77 -7.65 7.30
C VAL A 25 -3.23 -6.30 7.82
N ASP A 26 -4.38 -5.82 7.38
CA ASP A 26 -5.03 -4.64 7.96
C ASP A 26 -4.24 -3.31 7.86
N CYS A 27 -3.35 -3.16 6.87
CA CYS A 27 -2.71 -1.90 6.53
C CYS A 27 -3.66 -0.99 5.72
N HIS A 28 -4.85 -0.75 6.26
CA HIS A 28 -5.87 0.08 5.62
C HIS A 28 -5.55 1.57 5.73
N ARG A 29 -6.29 2.38 4.98
CA ARG A 29 -6.04 3.81 4.75
C ARG A 29 -5.89 4.68 6.00
N ASP A 30 -6.49 4.29 7.12
CA ASP A 30 -6.44 5.06 8.35
C ASP A 30 -5.16 4.77 9.15
N ASN A 31 -4.46 3.66 8.81
CA ASN A 31 -3.18 3.26 9.38
C ASN A 31 -2.00 3.80 8.57
N VAL A 32 -2.25 4.52 7.46
CA VAL A 32 -1.21 5.14 6.64
C VAL A 32 -1.36 6.65 6.67
N ILE A 33 -0.25 7.36 6.94
CA ILE A 33 -0.19 8.82 6.92
C ILE A 33 0.78 9.26 5.84
N ALA A 34 0.34 10.19 4.99
CA ALA A 34 1.21 10.87 4.04
C ALA A 34 1.95 12.01 4.74
N SER A 35 3.17 11.72 5.20
CA SER A 35 4.09 12.68 5.81
C SER A 35 5.05 13.22 4.75
N GLY A 36 4.64 14.28 4.06
CA GLY A 36 5.39 14.83 2.94
C GLY A 36 5.56 13.79 1.82
N GLU A 37 6.78 13.34 1.59
CA GLU A 37 7.12 12.31 0.60
C GLU A 37 7.23 10.89 1.18
N TYR A 38 6.87 10.70 2.45
CA TYR A 38 6.99 9.43 3.16
C TYR A 38 5.60 8.87 3.50
N PRO A 39 5.24 7.68 2.98
CA PRO A 39 4.09 6.93 3.47
C PRO A 39 4.47 6.24 4.78
N VAL A 40 3.89 6.69 5.90
CA VAL A 40 4.17 6.16 7.23
C VAL A 40 3.04 5.23 7.63
N LEU A 41 3.33 3.95 7.82
CA LEU A 41 2.42 3.00 8.47
C LEU A 41 2.51 3.21 9.98
N VAL A 42 1.45 3.71 10.61
CA VAL A 42 1.44 4.06 12.04
C VAL A 42 0.98 2.94 12.95
N ASP A 43 0.28 1.96 12.39
CA ASP A 43 -0.17 0.78 13.10
C ASP A 43 0.38 -0.48 12.43
N ALA A 44 1.21 -1.19 13.16
CA ALA A 44 1.98 -2.35 12.71
C ALA A 44 1.75 -3.57 13.61
N GLU A 45 0.70 -3.57 14.43
CA GLU A 45 0.40 -4.67 15.36
C GLU A 45 0.06 -5.98 14.64
N THR A 46 -0.35 -5.89 13.37
CA THR A 46 -0.77 -7.01 12.51
C THR A 46 0.33 -7.53 11.59
N LEU A 47 1.60 -7.16 11.83
CA LEU A 47 2.74 -7.78 11.15
C LEU A 47 2.87 -9.26 11.55
N ARG A 48 3.17 -10.14 10.57
CA ARG A 48 3.31 -11.60 10.75
C ARG A 48 2.03 -12.31 11.22
N HIS A 49 0.89 -11.93 10.66
CA HIS A 49 -0.37 -12.59 11.00
C HIS A 49 -0.32 -14.11 10.66
N VAL A 50 -0.38 -14.95 11.71
CA VAL A 50 -0.40 -16.41 11.58
C VAL A 50 -1.82 -16.84 11.21
N THR A 51 -2.16 -16.74 9.93
CA THR A 51 -3.42 -17.32 9.47
C THR A 51 -3.22 -18.83 9.33
N ARG A 52 -3.98 -19.63 10.09
CA ARG A 52 -4.12 -21.09 9.91
C ARG A 52 -4.85 -21.36 8.59
N LYS A 53 -4.19 -21.06 7.48
CA LYS A 53 -4.74 -21.33 6.16
C LYS A 53 -4.30 -22.72 5.75
N THR A 54 -5.29 -23.57 5.57
CA THR A 54 -5.16 -24.97 5.15
C THR A 54 -4.90 -25.10 3.63
N GLN A 55 -4.82 -23.97 2.92
CA GLN A 55 -4.61 -23.90 1.46
C GLN A 55 -3.49 -22.91 1.12
N ILE A 56 -2.76 -23.21 0.04
CA ILE A 56 -1.78 -22.32 -0.57
C ILE A 56 -2.53 -21.06 -1.05
N GLN A 57 -2.13 -19.89 -0.55
CA GLN A 57 -2.68 -18.63 -1.03
C GLN A 57 -2.07 -18.26 -2.36
N SER A 58 -2.88 -17.73 -3.29
CA SER A 58 -2.30 -17.07 -4.45
C SER A 58 -1.55 -15.79 -4.02
N PRO A 59 -0.50 -15.37 -4.76
CA PRO A 59 0.17 -14.09 -4.49
C PRO A 59 -0.80 -12.90 -4.48
N LEU A 60 -1.86 -12.98 -5.30
CA LEU A 60 -2.86 -11.94 -5.37
C LEU A 60 -3.72 -11.87 -4.10
N ASP A 61 -4.07 -13.02 -3.51
CA ASP A 61 -4.80 -13.06 -2.23
C ASP A 61 -3.96 -12.44 -1.12
N ALA A 62 -2.68 -12.78 -1.05
CA ALA A 62 -1.75 -12.20 -0.07
C ALA A 62 -1.66 -10.66 -0.22
N LEU A 63 -1.61 -10.14 -1.45
CA LEU A 63 -1.65 -8.69 -1.69
C LEU A 63 -2.97 -8.05 -1.24
N TYR A 64 -4.13 -8.68 -1.47
CA TYR A 64 -5.40 -8.15 -1.00
C TYR A 64 -5.52 -8.15 0.53
N GLU A 65 -4.92 -9.11 1.20
CA GLU A 65 -4.96 -9.20 2.66
C GLU A 65 -4.15 -8.12 3.36
N THR A 66 -3.14 -7.56 2.69
CA THR A 66 -2.39 -6.44 3.23
C THR A 66 -3.26 -5.22 3.54
N GLY A 67 -4.41 -5.04 2.89
CA GLY A 67 -5.25 -3.85 3.05
C GLY A 67 -4.85 -2.65 2.18
N PHE A 68 -3.70 -2.70 1.49
CA PHE A 68 -3.31 -1.66 0.52
C PHE A 68 -4.20 -1.66 -0.72
N PHE A 69 -4.63 -2.85 -1.17
CA PHE A 69 -5.40 -3.02 -2.40
C PHE A 69 -6.90 -3.20 -2.13
N PRO A 70 -7.77 -2.66 -2.97
CA PRO A 70 -9.20 -2.93 -2.88
C PRO A 70 -9.50 -4.38 -3.28
N ARG A 71 -9.99 -5.19 -2.35
CA ARG A 71 -10.40 -6.59 -2.60
C ARG A 71 -11.61 -6.74 -3.54
N SER A 72 -12.39 -5.68 -3.72
CA SER A 72 -13.54 -5.65 -4.63
C SER A 72 -13.52 -4.38 -5.47
N ASN A 73 -13.84 -4.49 -6.76
CA ASN A 73 -14.06 -3.32 -7.63
C ASN A 73 -15.41 -2.60 -7.38
N ARG A 74 -16.24 -3.10 -6.46
CA ARG A 74 -17.48 -2.42 -6.05
C ARG A 74 -17.12 -1.17 -5.25
N ARG A 75 -17.25 0.00 -5.90
CA ARG A 75 -16.94 1.31 -5.32
C ARG A 75 -17.69 1.62 -4.03
N SER A 76 -18.86 1.01 -3.82
CA SER A 76 -19.68 1.14 -2.61
C SER A 76 -19.22 0.26 -1.44
N SER A 77 -18.33 -0.72 -1.66
CA SER A 77 -17.88 -1.61 -0.59
C SER A 77 -16.94 -0.90 0.38
N TRP A 78 -17.10 -1.20 1.67
CA TRP A 78 -16.21 -0.69 2.72
C TRP A 78 -14.74 -1.06 2.44
N GLN A 79 -14.49 -2.26 1.93
CA GLN A 79 -13.15 -2.73 1.58
C GLN A 79 -12.51 -1.90 0.46
N TYR A 80 -13.29 -1.42 -0.51
CA TYR A 80 -12.80 -0.50 -1.53
C TYR A 80 -12.45 0.87 -0.94
N ARG A 81 -13.31 1.37 -0.04
CA ARG A 81 -13.17 2.69 0.58
C ARG A 81 -12.05 2.73 1.63
N SER A 82 -11.77 1.62 2.29
CA SER A 82 -10.75 1.49 3.32
C SER A 82 -9.36 1.16 2.75
N SER A 83 -9.24 0.79 1.48
CA SER A 83 -7.92 0.51 0.87
C SER A 83 -7.08 1.77 0.62
N VAL A 84 -5.77 1.68 0.82
CA VAL A 84 -4.81 2.78 0.60
C VAL A 84 -4.76 3.20 -0.87
N LEU A 85 -4.82 2.24 -1.80
CA LEU A 85 -4.78 2.48 -3.25
C LEU A 85 -6.17 2.68 -3.88
N GLY A 86 -7.22 2.74 -3.06
CA GLY A 86 -8.59 2.99 -3.51
C GLY A 86 -8.79 4.37 -4.13
N LYS A 87 -9.94 4.61 -4.77
CA LYS A 87 -10.26 5.90 -5.40
C LYS A 87 -10.78 6.96 -4.41
N THR A 88 -10.38 6.88 -3.14
CA THR A 88 -10.81 7.89 -2.16
C THR A 88 -10.04 9.19 -2.37
N THR A 89 -10.68 10.31 -2.02
CA THR A 89 -10.09 11.66 -2.11
C THR A 89 -9.93 12.30 -0.72
N THR A 90 -10.28 11.56 0.32
CA THR A 90 -10.28 11.98 1.73
C THR A 90 -9.48 10.98 2.56
N GLY A 91 -8.84 11.48 3.63
CA GLY A 91 -7.96 10.71 4.50
C GLY A 91 -6.52 11.24 4.51
N GLN A 92 -5.79 10.85 5.54
CA GLN A 92 -4.40 11.30 5.77
C GLN A 92 -3.38 10.51 4.94
N HIS A 93 -3.72 9.30 4.48
CA HIS A 93 -2.88 8.48 3.59
C HIS A 93 -2.62 9.10 2.20
N ILE A 94 -3.34 10.15 1.82
CA ILE A 94 -3.28 10.71 0.46
C ILE A 94 -2.37 11.93 0.43
N PRO A 95 -1.27 11.92 -0.35
CA PRO A 95 -0.44 13.10 -0.53
C PRO A 95 -1.21 14.20 -1.28
N ARG A 96 -0.95 15.47 -0.94
CA ARG A 96 -1.66 16.63 -1.48
C ARG A 96 -0.71 17.67 -2.06
N ILE A 97 -1.12 18.31 -3.16
CA ILE A 97 -0.44 19.50 -3.72
C ILE A 97 -1.46 20.64 -3.79
N GLY A 98 -1.19 21.75 -3.10
CA GLY A 98 -2.14 22.87 -3.00
C GLY A 98 -3.52 22.43 -2.49
N GLY A 99 -3.55 21.53 -1.50
CA GLY A 99 -4.77 20.94 -0.94
C GLY A 99 -5.44 19.85 -1.79
N LYS A 100 -5.09 19.74 -3.09
CA LYS A 100 -5.68 18.74 -3.99
C LYS A 100 -5.11 17.35 -3.73
N PRO A 101 -5.95 16.33 -3.51
CA PRO A 101 -5.49 14.96 -3.33
C PRO A 101 -4.90 14.40 -4.62
N LEU A 102 -3.78 13.70 -4.51
CA LEU A 102 -3.18 12.98 -5.61
C LEU A 102 -3.67 11.54 -5.59
N SER A 103 -4.20 11.06 -6.71
CA SER A 103 -4.68 9.69 -6.81
C SER A 103 -3.54 8.73 -7.13
N ALA A 104 -3.45 7.62 -6.40
CA ALA A 104 -2.50 6.53 -6.65
C ALA A 104 -2.59 5.98 -8.09
N ALA A 105 -3.78 6.03 -8.71
CA ALA A 105 -3.99 5.57 -10.08
C ALA A 105 -3.14 6.34 -11.12
N ARG A 106 -2.67 7.54 -10.80
CA ARG A 106 -1.78 8.34 -11.66
C ARG A 106 -0.30 7.97 -11.52
N TYR A 107 0.07 7.19 -10.50
CA TYR A 107 1.45 6.86 -10.15
C TYR A 107 1.70 5.36 -10.12
N LYS A 108 1.01 4.61 -11.00
CA LYS A 108 1.14 3.15 -11.07
C LYS A 108 2.58 2.71 -11.37
N GLY A 109 3.29 3.45 -12.22
CA GLY A 109 4.67 3.15 -12.57
C GLY A 109 5.58 3.24 -11.37
N GLU A 110 5.47 4.32 -10.60
CA GLU A 110 6.24 4.55 -9.37
C GLU A 110 5.96 3.47 -8.33
N ILE A 111 4.69 3.12 -8.10
CA ILE A 111 4.32 2.04 -7.17
C ILE A 111 4.96 0.71 -7.59
N VAL A 112 4.88 0.35 -8.87
CA VAL A 112 5.46 -0.91 -9.38
C VAL A 112 6.97 -0.90 -9.29
N ASN A 113 7.62 0.22 -9.61
CA ASN A 113 9.07 0.36 -9.53
C ASN A 113 9.55 0.21 -8.08
N GLY A 114 8.94 0.91 -7.14
CA GLY A 114 9.31 0.80 -5.73
C GLY A 114 9.07 -0.58 -5.13
N PHE A 115 8.00 -1.27 -5.54
CA PHE A 115 7.77 -2.67 -5.16
C PHE A 115 8.91 -3.56 -5.67
N ARG A 116 9.27 -3.45 -6.95
CA ARG A 116 10.36 -4.24 -7.56
C ARG A 116 11.69 -3.96 -6.89
N SER A 117 12.07 -2.69 -6.71
CA SER A 117 13.33 -2.33 -6.06
C SER A 117 13.44 -2.86 -4.64
N ALA A 118 12.36 -2.85 -3.87
CA ALA A 118 12.34 -3.46 -2.53
C ALA A 118 12.46 -4.99 -2.58
N TRP A 119 11.83 -5.63 -3.56
CA TRP A 119 11.93 -7.07 -3.77
C TRP A 119 13.34 -7.51 -4.19
N ASP A 120 13.93 -6.81 -5.17
CA ASP A 120 15.28 -7.06 -5.67
C ASP A 120 16.31 -6.90 -4.53
N CYS A 121 16.15 -5.87 -3.69
CA CYS A 121 16.98 -5.71 -2.49
C CYS A 121 16.92 -6.94 -1.58
N VAL A 122 15.76 -7.57 -1.39
CA VAL A 122 15.67 -8.78 -0.56
C VAL A 122 16.41 -9.95 -1.21
N LEU A 123 16.26 -10.13 -2.53
CA LEU A 123 16.91 -11.22 -3.27
C LEU A 123 18.43 -11.06 -3.38
N GLU A 124 18.93 -9.83 -3.45
CA GLU A 124 20.37 -9.54 -3.49
C GLU A 124 21.06 -9.73 -2.13
N ASN A 125 20.29 -9.91 -1.05
CA ASN A 125 20.77 -10.13 0.30
C ASN A 125 20.65 -11.61 0.76
N GLU A 126 20.29 -12.54 -0.14
CA GLU A 126 20.35 -14.00 0.05
C GLU A 126 21.64 -14.59 -0.53
#